data_AF-A0A8T3MLQ5-F1
#
_entry.id   AF-A0A8T3MLQ5-F1
#
_cell.length_a   1.000
_cell.length_b   1.000
_cell.length_c   1.000
_cell.angle_alpha   90.00
_cell.angle_beta   90.00
_cell.angle_gamma   90.00
#
_symmetry.space_group_name_H-M   'P 1'
#
loop_
_entity.id
_entity.type
_entity.pdbx_description
1 polymer ?
#
loop_
_entity_poly.entity_id
_entity_poly.type
_entity_poly.pdbx_seq_one_letter_code
_entity_poly.pdbx_strand_id
1 'polypeptide(L)'
;MTITDSRNGRVSVVANPGASCSAIARLPDNVTVLQLGTQVAPANGMLGWSYTPAPPSPNLGVHKVDCALGSERASAEARFTAN
;
A
#
# COMPACT_ATOMS: atom_id res chain seq x y z
N MET A 1 -5.67 1.24 11.20
CA MET A 1 -5.34 0.68 9.87
C MET A 1 -3.97 0.03 9.95
N THR A 2 -3.80 -1.15 9.36
CA THR A 2 -2.55 -1.91 9.46
C THR A 2 -2.25 -2.62 8.15
N ILE A 3 -1.03 -2.49 7.63
CA ILE A 3 -0.57 -3.28 6.48
C ILE A 3 -0.34 -4.72 6.96
N THR A 4 -1.00 -5.67 6.32
CA THR A 4 -0.96 -7.11 6.67
C THR A 4 -0.06 -7.92 5.74
N ASP A 5 0.20 -7.43 4.52
CA ASP A 5 1.13 -8.03 3.56
C ASP A 5 1.81 -6.92 2.76
N SER A 6 3.13 -7.02 2.57
CA SER A 6 3.94 -6.08 1.81
C SER A 6 5.07 -6.82 1.11
N ARG A 7 4.93 -7.02 -0.21
CA ARG A 7 5.89 -7.73 -1.06
C ARG A 7 6.04 -7.00 -2.39
N ASN A 8 7.15 -7.18 -3.08
CA ASN A 8 7.34 -6.57 -4.40
C ASN A 8 6.17 -6.93 -5.34
N GLY A 9 5.44 -5.93 -5.81
CA GLY A 9 4.24 -6.09 -6.64
C GLY A 9 2.90 -6.25 -5.90
N ARG A 10 2.88 -6.24 -4.56
CA ARG A 10 1.64 -6.42 -3.77
C ARG A 10 1.66 -5.75 -2.40
N VAL A 11 0.55 -5.11 -2.05
CA VAL A 11 0.28 -4.66 -0.67
C VAL A 11 -1.15 -5.02 -0.28
N SER A 12 -1.34 -5.48 0.95
CA SER A 12 -2.66 -5.71 1.55
C SER A 12 -2.74 -5.05 2.92
N VAL A 13 -3.92 -4.56 3.25
CA VAL A 13 -4.17 -3.75 4.45
C VAL A 13 -5.53 -4.10 5.04
N VAL A 14 -5.65 -3.91 6.35
CA VAL A 14 -6.94 -3.86 7.04
C VAL A 14 -7.21 -2.42 7.49
N ALA A 15 -8.34 -1.88 7.04
CA ALA A 15 -8.84 -0.55 7.34
C ALA A 15 -10.24 -0.61 7.97
N ASN A 16 -10.73 0.51 8.49
CA ASN A 16 -12.09 0.60 8.99
C ASN A 16 -13.07 0.44 7.80
N PRO A 17 -14.14 -0.36 7.92
CA PRO A 17 -15.16 -0.47 6.88
C PRO A 17 -15.69 0.90 6.44
N GLY A 18 -15.83 1.09 5.13
CA GLY A 18 -16.25 2.36 4.52
C GLY A 18 -15.16 3.42 4.39
N ALA A 19 -13.94 3.20 4.90
CA ALA A 19 -12.83 4.13 4.72
C ALA A 19 -12.38 4.15 3.24
N SER A 20 -12.13 5.34 2.69
CA SER A 20 -11.53 5.52 1.37
C SER A 20 -10.02 5.52 1.51
N CYS A 21 -9.35 4.59 0.85
CA CYS A 21 -7.93 4.33 1.01
C CYS A 21 -7.20 4.41 -0.32
N SER A 22 -6.12 5.19 -0.38
CA SER A 22 -5.19 5.23 -1.50
C SER A 22 -3.88 4.55 -1.12
N ALA A 23 -3.27 3.86 -2.10
CA ALA A 23 -1.99 3.20 -1.91
C ALA A 23 -0.97 3.68 -2.95
N ILE A 24 0.28 3.82 -2.51
CA ILE A 24 1.42 4.10 -3.37
C ILE A 24 2.54 3.09 -3.10
N ALA A 25 3.33 2.81 -4.13
CA ALA A 25 4.56 2.04 -4.03
C ALA A 25 5.74 2.89 -4.50
N ARG A 26 6.67 3.22 -3.60
CA ARG A 26 7.99 3.71 -3.97
C ARG A 26 8.88 2.50 -4.24
N LEU A 27 9.36 2.38 -5.48
CA LEU A 27 10.19 1.25 -5.89
C LEU A 27 11.59 1.33 -5.26
N PRO A 28 12.31 0.19 -5.18
CA PRO A 28 13.68 0.14 -4.70
C PRO A 28 14.70 1.00 -5.47
N ASP A 29 14.36 1.53 -6.65
CA ASP A 29 15.20 2.51 -7.34
C ASP A 29 15.21 3.89 -6.64
N ASN A 30 14.36 4.09 -5.62
CA ASN A 30 14.11 5.33 -4.89
C ASN A 30 13.60 6.52 -5.73
N VAL A 31 13.40 6.31 -7.03
CA VAL A 31 12.98 7.34 -8.00
C VAL A 31 11.53 7.11 -8.40
N THR A 32 11.16 5.86 -8.70
CA THR A 32 9.84 5.52 -9.20
C THR A 32 8.83 5.45 -8.08
N VAL A 33 7.73 6.19 -8.23
CA VAL A 33 6.56 6.12 -7.35
C VAL A 33 5.33 5.76 -8.18
N LEU A 34 4.73 4.62 -7.86
CA LEU A 34 3.51 4.12 -8.50
C LEU A 34 2.29 4.50 -7.66
N GLN A 35 1.29 5.11 -8.30
CA GLN A 35 -0.03 5.29 -7.73
C GLN A 35 -0.85 4.02 -7.98
N LEU A 36 -1.21 3.29 -6.94
CA LEU A 36 -1.94 2.03 -7.07
C LEU A 36 -3.45 2.23 -7.15
N GLY A 37 -3.92 3.46 -6.91
CA GLY A 37 -5.31 3.86 -6.96
C GLY A 37 -5.99 3.89 -5.59
N THR A 38 -7.26 4.26 -5.61
CA THR A 38 -8.10 4.41 -4.42
C THR A 38 -9.17 3.33 -4.38
N GLN A 39 -9.39 2.74 -3.21
CA GLN A 39 -10.45 1.76 -2.96
C GLN A 39 -11.19 2.10 -1.66
N VAL A 40 -12.47 1.78 -1.60
CA VAL A 40 -13.26 1.90 -0.36
C VAL A 40 -13.25 0.56 0.35
N ALA A 41 -12.90 0.57 1.63
CA ALA A 41 -12.86 -0.62 2.47
C ALA A 41 -14.24 -1.27 2.55
N PRO A 42 -14.38 -2.55 2.15
CA PRO A 42 -15.64 -3.28 2.28
C PRO A 42 -15.97 -3.60 3.75
N ALA A 43 -17.09 -4.27 4.01
CA ALA A 43 -17.56 -4.58 5.37
C ALA A 43 -16.54 -5.36 6.24
N ASN A 44 -15.68 -6.16 5.62
CA ASN A 44 -14.61 -6.91 6.32
C ASN A 44 -13.31 -6.09 6.49
N GLY A 45 -13.26 -4.85 6.01
CA GLY A 45 -12.11 -3.94 6.12
C GLY A 45 -10.88 -4.30 5.28
N MET A 46 -10.92 -5.40 4.51
CA MET A 46 -9.75 -5.88 3.77
C MET A 46 -9.63 -5.18 2.42
N LEU A 47 -8.44 -4.65 2.14
CA LEU A 47 -8.09 -4.04 0.86
C LEU A 47 -6.77 -4.61 0.35
N GLY A 48 -6.60 -4.57 -0.97
CA GLY A 48 -5.40 -5.06 -1.62
C GLY A 48 -5.16 -4.39 -2.96
N TRP A 49 -3.88 -4.17 -3.25
CA TRP A 49 -3.41 -3.65 -4.53
C TRP A 49 -2.28 -4.52 -5.05
N SER A 50 -2.18 -4.60 -6.37
CA SER A 50 -1.10 -5.30 -7.07
C SER A 50 -0.57 -4.42 -8.20
N TYR A 51 0.70 -4.59 -8.53
CA TYR A 51 1.38 -3.88 -9.61
C TYR A 51 2.51 -4.76 -10.17
N THR A 52 3.04 -4.38 -11.32
CA THR A 52 4.19 -5.08 -11.92
C THR A 52 5.40 -4.98 -11.00
N PRO A 53 5.96 -6.11 -10.51
CA PRO A 53 7.11 -6.10 -9.62
C PRO A 53 8.32 -5.38 -10.23
N ALA A 54 9.07 -4.67 -9.39
CA ALA A 54 10.33 -4.06 -9.80
C ALA A 54 11.41 -5.14 -10.02
N PRO A 55 12.40 -4.90 -10.89
CA PRO A 55 13.60 -5.73 -10.99
C PRO A 55 14.34 -5.84 -9.63
N PRO A 56 15.18 -6.87 -9.45
CA PRO A 56 15.96 -7.02 -8.23
C PRO A 56 16.81 -5.79 -7.91
N SER A 57 16.90 -5.44 -6.63
CA SER A 57 17.62 -4.25 -6.17
C SER A 57 18.16 -4.46 -4.76
N PRO A 58 19.37 -3.93 -4.45
CA PRO A 58 19.91 -3.96 -3.08
C PRO A 58 19.17 -3.04 -2.12
N ASN A 59 18.33 -2.13 -2.63
CA ASN A 59 17.56 -1.18 -1.83
C ASN A 59 16.19 -1.74 -1.44
N LEU A 60 15.57 -1.12 -0.43
CA LEU A 60 14.20 -1.44 -0.04
C LEU A 60 13.21 -0.55 -0.78
N GLY A 61 12.12 -1.15 -1.24
CA GLY A 61 10.92 -0.43 -1.64
C GLY A 61 10.05 -0.12 -0.43
N VAL A 62 9.10 0.79 -0.60
CA VAL A 62 8.15 1.20 0.45
C VAL A 62 6.74 1.25 -0.13
N HIS A 63 5.82 0.54 0.50
CA HIS A 63 4.39 0.78 0.35
C HIS A 63 3.95 1.79 1.38
N LYS A 64 3.13 2.74 0.94
CA LYS A 64 2.39 3.64 1.83
C LYS A 64 0.91 3.56 1.49
N VAL A 65 0.09 3.46 2.52
CA VAL A 65 -1.36 3.51 2.40
C VAL A 65 -1.86 4.66 3.26
N ASP A 66 -2.76 5.47 2.71
CA ASP A 66 -3.44 6.56 3.40
C ASP A 66 -4.95 6.32 3.29
N CYS A 67 -5.65 6.26 4.42
CA CYS A 67 -7.10 6.07 4.50
C CYS A 67 -7.78 7.26 5.17
N ALA A 68 -8.99 7.58 4.71
CA ALA A 68 -9.87 8.57 5.31
C ALA A 68 -11.28 8.02 5.53
N LEU A 69 -11.87 8.31 6.70
CA LEU A 69 -13.26 8.02 7.03
C LEU A 69 -13.88 9.26 7.68
N GLY A 70 -14.68 10.01 6.91
CA GLY A 70 -15.16 11.33 7.35
C GLY A 70 -14.00 12.30 7.60
N SER A 71 -13.84 12.78 8.82
CA SER A 71 -12.73 13.64 9.25
C SER A 71 -11.50 12.87 9.75
N GLU A 72 -11.62 11.56 10.00
CA GLU A 72 -10.51 10.75 10.49
C GLU A 72 -9.57 10.37 9.35
N ARG A 73 -8.26 10.39 9.64
CA ARG A 73 -7.22 9.97 8.71
C ARG A 73 -6.27 8.99 9.40
N ALA A 74 -5.87 7.95 8.69
CA ALA A 74 -4.88 6.99 9.14
C ALA A 74 -3.89 6.70 8.01
N SER A 75 -2.62 6.55 8.34
CA SER A 75 -1.58 6.15 7.39
C SER A 75 -0.78 4.98 7.93
N ALA A 76 -0.26 4.15 7.04
CA ALA A 76 0.71 3.11 7.40
C ALA A 76 1.70 2.91 6.26
N GLU A 77 2.89 2.47 6.64
CA GLU A 77 3.98 2.19 5.71
C GLU A 77 4.60 0.84 6.02
N ALA A 78 5.03 0.15 4.97
CA ALA A 78 5.73 -1.13 5.09
C ALA A 78 6.80 -1.23 4.00
N ARG A 79 7.96 -1.76 4.36
CA ARG A 79 9.07 -1.98 3.43
C ARG A 79 8.93 -3.33 2.73
N PHE A 80 9.57 -3.47 1.57
CA PHE A 80 9.71 -4.75 0.87
C PHE A 80 11.07 -4.82 0.16
N THR A 81 11.56 -6.03 -0.09
CA THR A 81 12.72 -6.29 -0.95
C THR A 81 12.26 -6.66 -2.35
N ALA A 82 13.06 -6.31 -3.37
CA ALA A 82 12.95 -6.90 -4.70
C ALA A 82 14.06 -7.95 -4.82
N ASN A 83 13.75 -9.19 -4.43
CA ASN A 83 14.64 -10.34 -4.54
C ASN A 83 14.22 -11.22 -5.72
#